data_AF-A0A7X9IBQ2-F1
#
_entry.id   AF-A0A7X9IBQ2-F1
#
_cell.length_a   1.000
_cell.length_b   1.000
_cell.length_c   1.000
_cell.angle_alpha   90.00
_cell.angle_beta   90.00
_cell.angle_gamma   90.00
#
_symmetry.space_group_name_H-M   'P 1'
#
loop_
_entity.id
_entity.type
_entity.pdbx_description
1 polymer ?
#
loop_
_entity_poly.entity_id
_entity_poly.type
_entity_poly.pdbx_seq_one_letter_code
_entity_poly.pdbx_strand_id
1 'polypeptide(L)' 'MFIKLTIISLLLLALVLIAMGIGMLVKKQGRFPDTHVGSNPEMRKRGISCAKSTNIGCNTGTGGCCMNV' A
#
# COMPACT_ATOMS: atom_id res chain seq x y z
N MET A 1 26.57 -25.69 24.60
CA MET A 1 26.76 -24.22 24.68
C MET A 1 26.04 -23.50 23.54
N PHE A 2 26.21 -23.94 22.29
CA PHE A 2 25.50 -23.39 21.11
C PHE A 2 23.96 -23.47 21.16
N ILE A 3 23.36 -24.59 21.61
CA ILE A 3 21.90 -24.75 21.66
C ILE A 3 21.21 -23.66 22.53
N LYS A 4 21.84 -23.26 23.64
CA LYS A 4 21.28 -22.20 24.50
C LYS A 4 21.29 -20.85 23.79
N LEU A 5 22.35 -20.56 23.03
CA LEU A 5 22.50 -19.33 22.27
C LEU A 5 21.53 -19.26 21.08
N THR A 6 21.33 -20.38 20.37
CA THR A 6 20.41 -20.42 19.24
C THR A 6 18.96 -20.22 19.69
N ILE A 7 18.56 -20.83 20.81
CA ILE A 7 17.21 -20.64 21.39
C ILE A 7 16.96 -19.18 21.78
N ILE A 8 17.93 -18.54 22.45
CA ILE A 8 17.84 -17.12 22.84
C ILE A 8 17.75 -16.21 21.61
N SER A 9 18.57 -16.45 20.58
CA SER A 9 18.55 -15.68 19.34
C SER A 9 17.22 -15.81 18.59
N LEU A 10 16.69 -17.04 18.48
CA LEU A 10 15.42 -17.31 17.81
C LEU A 10 14.25 -16.60 18.49
N LEU A 11 14.24 -16.59 19.83
CA LEU A 11 13.21 -15.96 20.63
C LEU A 11 13.21 -14.43 20.47
N LEU A 12 14.41 -13.84 20.38
CA LEU A 12 14.58 -12.40 20.18
C LEU A 12 14.14 -11.96 18.77
N LEU A 13 14.51 -12.73 17.74
CA LEU A 13 14.02 -12.52 16.37
C LEU A 13 12.51 -12.64 16.26
N ALA A 14 11.92 -13.66 16.91
CA ALA A 14 10.47 -13.85 16.92
C ALA A 14 9.74 -12.65 17.55
N LEU A 15 10.23 -12.13 18.67
CA LEU A 15 9.66 -10.93 19.32
C LEU A 15 9.70 -9.69 18.41
N VAL A 16 10.79 -9.48 17.68
CA VAL A 16 10.93 -8.35 16.74
C VAL A 16 9.93 -8.45 15.59
N LEU A 17 9.78 -9.65 15.00
CA LEU A 17 8.84 -9.88 13.90
C LEU A 17 7.38 -9.70 14.34
N ILE A 18 7.04 -10.17 15.53
CA ILE A 18 5.71 -9.98 16.12
C ILE A 18 5.45 -8.49 16.38
N ALA A 19 6.41 -7.78 16.98
CA ALA A 19 6.29 -6.35 17.23
C ALA A 19 6.14 -5.54 15.94
N MET A 20 6.87 -5.89 14.88
CA MET A 20 6.70 -5.29 13.55
C MET A 20 5.33 -5.61 12.94
N GLY A 21 4.87 -6.86 13.03
CA GLY A 21 3.57 -7.26 12.51
C GLY A 21 2.41 -6.56 13.21
N ILE A 22 2.44 -6.49 14.54
CA ILE A 22 1.46 -5.75 15.33
C ILE A 22 1.56 -4.25 15.03
N GLY A 23 2.75 -3.68 14.92
CA GLY A 23 2.94 -2.27 14.53
C GLY A 23 2.33 -1.94 13.16
N MET A 24 2.35 -2.90 12.22
CA MET A 24 1.73 -2.77 10.91
C MET A 24 0.19 -2.85 10.98
N LEU A 25 -0.37 -3.68 11.85
CA LEU A 25 -1.82 -3.80 12.10
C LEU A 25 -2.39 -2.66 12.95
N VAL A 26 -1.62 -2.13 13.91
CA VAL A 26 -2.07 -1.12 14.89
C VAL A 26 -1.90 0.31 14.36
N LYS A 27 -1.07 0.55 13.35
CA LYS A 27 -1.04 1.87 12.66
C LYS A 27 -2.46 2.17 12.16
N LYS A 28 -3.09 3.21 12.72
CA LYS A 28 -4.49 3.63 12.46
C LYS A 28 -4.84 3.95 10.99
N GLN A 29 -3.86 3.92 10.09
CA GLN A 29 -4.01 4.01 8.63
C GLN A 29 -3.44 2.76 7.94
N GLY A 30 -3.57 1.58 8.55
CA GLY A 30 -3.19 0.27 7.99
C GLY A 30 -4.04 -0.20 6.81
N ARG A 31 -4.73 0.72 6.12
CA ARG A 31 -5.12 0.46 4.74
C ARG A 31 -3.92 0.79 3.89
N PHE A 32 -3.55 -0.12 3.00
CA PHE A 32 -2.66 0.26 1.91
C PHE A 32 -3.26 1.52 1.28
N PRO A 33 -2.52 2.65 1.27
CA PRO A 33 -3.00 3.86 0.63
C PRO A 33 -3.41 3.49 -0.79
N ASP A 34 -4.58 3.96 -1.23
CA ASP A 34 -5.12 3.63 -2.54
C ASP A 34 -4.03 3.83 -3.61
N THR A 35 -3.46 2.71 -4.08
CA THR A 35 -2.39 2.69 -5.08
C THR A 35 -2.90 3.12 -6.45
N HIS A 36 -4.23 3.26 -6.57
CA HIS A 36 -4.88 3.87 -7.70
C HIS A 36 -4.82 5.40 -7.59
N VAL A 37 -3.86 5.99 -8.30
CA VAL A 37 -3.56 7.44 -8.32
C VAL A 37 -4.82 8.27 -8.60
N GLY A 38 -5.72 7.79 -9.46
CA GLY A 38 -6.96 8.49 -9.82
C GLY A 38 -8.06 8.48 -8.76
N SER A 39 -8.09 7.46 -7.88
CA SER A 39 -9.15 7.31 -6.87
C SER A 39 -8.79 7.96 -5.53
N ASN A 40 -7.52 8.32 -5.34
CA ASN A 40 -7.04 8.85 -4.06
C ASN A 40 -7.14 10.39 -3.99
N PRO A 41 -7.99 10.97 -3.13
CA PRO A 41 -8.18 12.42 -3.04
C PRO A 41 -6.92 13.16 -2.57
N GLU A 42 -6.08 12.51 -1.75
CA GLU A 42 -4.84 13.09 -1.25
C GLU A 42 -3.75 13.22 -2.35
N MET A 43 -3.81 12.39 -3.40
CA MET A 43 -2.89 12.49 -4.55
C MET A 43 -3.37 13.54 -5.56
N ARG A 44 -4.69 13.71 -5.72
CA ARG A 44 -5.29 14.81 -6.50
C ARG A 44 -4.93 16.19 -5.95
N LYS A 45 -4.97 16.36 -4.63
CA LYS A 45 -4.54 17.62 -3.96
C LYS A 45 -3.08 17.98 -4.23
N ARG A 46 -2.24 16.99 -4.52
CA ARG A 46 -0.81 17.15 -4.83
C ARG A 46 -0.54 17.33 -6.33
N GLY A 47 -1.59 17.40 -7.16
CA GLY A 47 -1.47 17.56 -8.61
C GLY A 47 -1.01 16.29 -9.35
N ILE A 48 -0.98 15.14 -8.68
CA ILE A 48 -0.51 13.90 -9.26
C ILE A 48 -1.69 13.21 -9.95
N SER A 49 -1.71 13.26 -11.28
CA SER A 49 -2.70 12.60 -12.13
C SER A 49 -2.17 11.25 -12.66
N CYS A 50 -3.06 10.38 -13.14
CA CYS A 50 -2.73 9.05 -13.63
C CYS A 50 -1.61 9.08 -14.69
N ALA A 51 -0.49 8.41 -14.41
CA ALA A 51 0.64 8.29 -15.35
C ALA A 51 0.32 7.41 -16.58
N LYS A 52 -0.64 6.48 -16.45
CA LYS A 52 -1.22 5.74 -17.58
C LYS A 52 -2.54 6.38 -18.01
N SER A 53 -2.51 7.13 -19.11
CA SER A 53 -3.62 7.11 -20.05
C SER A 53 -3.53 5.77 -20.79
N THR A 54 -3.98 4.68 -20.16
CA THR A 54 -4.03 3.41 -20.88
C THR A 54 -5.14 3.56 -21.91
N ASN A 55 -4.75 3.71 -23.18
CA ASN A 55 -5.65 3.74 -24.33
C ASN A 55 -6.28 2.34 -24.51
N ILE A 56 -7.11 1.91 -23.56
CA ILE A 56 -8.15 0.93 -23.84
C ILE A 56 -9.29 1.74 -24.46
N GLY A 57 -9.64 1.42 -25.70
CA GLY A 57 -10.46 2.26 -26.58
C GLY A 57 -11.69 2.87 -25.91
N CYS A 58 -11.92 4.15 -26.22
CA CYS A 58 -13.10 4.88 -25.80
C CYS A 58 -14.30 4.42 -26.66
N ASN A 59 -15.25 3.67 -26.08
CA ASN A 59 -16.49 3.31 -26.74
C ASN A 59 -17.56 4.36 -26.43
N THR A 60 -18.08 5.01 -27.49
CA THR A 60 -19.08 6.09 -27.46
C THR A 60 -20.48 5.57 -27.10
N GLY A 61 -20.61 4.93 -25.94
CA GLY A 61 -21.88 4.39 -25.43
C GLY A 61 -22.11 4.64 -23.93
N THR A 62 -21.06 4.91 -23.16
CA THR A 62 -21.19 5.25 -21.74
C THR A 62 -20.11 6.27 -21.42
N GLY A 63 -20.50 7.53 -21.24
CA GLY A 63 -19.58 8.65 -21.03
C GLY A 63 -18.65 8.40 -19.84
N GLY A 64 -17.35 8.26 -20.10
CA GLY A 64 -16.36 8.07 -19.04
C GLY A 64 -15.01 7.56 -19.51
N CYS A 65 -14.35 8.25 -20.45
CA CYS A 65 -12.88 8.13 -20.55
C CYS A 65 -12.30 9.19 -19.63
N CYS A 66 -11.54 8.74 -18.62
CA CYS A 66 -10.82 9.50 -17.60
C CYS A 66 -11.23 10.98 -17.54
N MET A 67 -12.20 11.27 -16.65
CA MET A 67 -12.70 12.60 -16.40
C MET A 67 -11.55 13.62 -16.35
N ASN A 68 -11.58 14.50 -17.35
CA ASN A 68 -11.45 15.94 -17.24
C ASN A 68 -10.77 16.39 -15.93
N VAL A 69 -9.53 16.89 -16.10
CA VAL A 69 -8.99 17.96 -15.26
C VAL A 69 -10.05 18.99 -14.90
#